data_AF-A0A8S2V6G6-F1
#
_entry.id   AF-A0A8S2V6G6-F1
#
_cell.length_a   1.000
_cell.length_b   1.000
_cell.length_c   1.000
_cell.angle_alpha   90.00
_cell.angle_beta   90.00
_cell.angle_gamma   90.00
#
_symmetry.space_group_name_H-M   'P 1'
#
loop_
_entity.id
_entity.type
_entity.pdbx_description
1 polymer ?
#
loop_
_entity_poly.entity_id
_entity_poly.type
_entity_poly.pdbx_seq_one_letter_code
_entity_poly.pdbx_strand_id
1 'polypeptide(L)' 'AELVEHGHQHDSSWITRPLSQDETVATVLCGHSERLAIAWNFVLHPNASQIQITKNLRVCGDCHK' A
#
# COMPACT_ATOMS: atom_id res chain seq x y z
N ALA A 1 7.27 -6.12 3.47
CA ALA A 1 8.22 -7.23 3.20
C ALA A 1 7.95 -7.80 1.81
N GLU A 2 6.86 -8.54 1.60
CA GLU A 2 6.55 -9.21 0.33
C GLU A 2 6.45 -8.29 -0.91
N LEU A 3 5.81 -7.12 -0.81
CA LEU A 3 5.75 -6.17 -1.92
C LEU A 3 7.15 -5.65 -2.32
N VAL A 4 8.02 -5.43 -1.34
CA VAL A 4 9.39 -4.94 -1.56
C VAL A 4 10.25 -6.03 -2.23
N GLU A 5 10.03 -7.30 -1.87
CA GLU A 5 10.67 -8.44 -2.53
C GLU A 5 10.30 -8.52 -4.04
N HIS A 6 9.09 -8.07 -4.39
CA HIS A 6 8.62 -7.97 -5.76
C HIS A 6 8.90 -6.59 -6.40
N GLY A 7 9.82 -5.81 -5.83
CA GLY A 7 10.33 -4.56 -6.40
C GLY A 7 9.55 -3.29 -6.06
N HIS A 8 8.57 -3.35 -5.16
CA HIS A 8 7.88 -2.15 -4.69
C HIS A 8 8.82 -1.24 -3.90
N GLN A 9 8.87 0.03 -4.28
CA GLN A 9 9.58 1.07 -3.54
C GLN A 9 8.57 2.02 -2.90
N HIS A 10 8.73 2.26 -1.61
CA HIS A 10 7.88 3.17 -0.86
C HIS A 10 8.15 4.63 -1.25
N ASP A 11 7.10 5.39 -1.49
CA ASP A 11 7.21 6.84 -1.73
C ASP A 11 7.37 7.60 -0.40
N SER A 12 8.63 7.81 0.00
CA SER A 12 8.97 8.52 1.25
C SER A 12 8.51 9.98 1.30
N SER A 13 8.09 10.58 0.18
CA SER A 13 7.58 11.97 0.16
C SER A 13 6.28 12.16 0.96
N TRP A 14 5.57 11.06 1.24
CA TRP A 14 4.37 11.05 2.08
C TRP A 14 4.65 11.08 3.58
N ILE A 15 5.92 11.01 3.97
CA ILE A 15 6.35 11.16 5.35
C ILE A 15 6.60 12.64 5.62
N THR A 16 5.57 13.32 6.13
CA THR A 16 5.60 14.78 6.37
C THR A 16 6.28 15.19 7.68
N ARG A 17 6.73 14.22 8.48
CA ARG A 17 7.38 14.45 9.76
C ARG A 17 8.68 13.64 9.88
N PRO A 18 9.63 14.06 10.72
CA PRO A 18 10.77 13.23 11.05
C PRO A 18 10.33 11.88 11.65
N LEU A 19 11.06 10.82 11.30
CA LEU A 19 10.89 9.50 11.89
C LEU A 19 11.57 9.44 13.26
N SER A 20 10.95 8.76 14.22
CA SER A 20 11.61 8.42 15.47
C SER A 20 12.65 7.31 15.24
N GLN A 21 13.47 7.04 16.27
CA GLN A 21 14.52 6.01 16.18
C GLN A 21 13.97 4.61 15.95
N ASP A 22 12.74 4.34 16.38
CA ASP A 22 12.06 3.04 16.24
C ASP A 22 11.22 2.95 14.95
N GLU A 23 11.15 4.03 14.18
CA GLU A 23 10.36 4.11 12.97
C GLU A 23 11.22 3.95 11.72
N THR A 24 10.68 3.18 10.78
CA THR A 24 11.20 3.05 9.44
C THR A 24 10.17 3.56 8.43
N VAL A 25 10.63 3.87 7.22
CA VAL A 25 9.74 4.20 6.10
C VAL A 25 8.65 3.13 5.92
N ALA A 26 9.02 1.85 6.03
CA ALA A 26 8.11 0.73 5.89
C ALA A 26 7.07 0.63 7.03
N THR A 27 7.46 0.93 8.28
CA THR A 27 6.51 0.88 9.41
C THR A 27 5.54 2.06 9.37
N VAL A 28 5.96 3.22 8.86
CA VAL A 28 5.12 4.43 8.80
C VAL A 28 4.20 4.44 7.58
N LEU A 29 4.65 3.94 6.42
CA LEU A 29 3.84 3.89 5.20
C LEU A 29 2.94 2.64 5.09
N CYS A 30 3.01 1.74 6.08
CA CYS A 30 2.26 0.49 6.18
C CYS A 30 2.54 -0.51 5.03
N GLY A 31 2.26 -1.79 5.29
CA GLY A 31 2.12 -2.78 4.23
C GLY A 31 0.81 -2.53 3.48
N HIS A 32 0.90 -2.22 2.19
CA HIS A 32 -0.25 -1.93 1.32
C HIS A 32 -1.08 -3.19 1.02
N SER A 33 -1.81 -3.70 2.03
CA SER A 33 -2.74 -4.81 1.86
C SER A 33 -3.80 -4.51 0.79
N GLU A 34 -4.17 -3.23 0.59
CA GLU A 34 -5.08 -2.83 -0.48
C GLU A 34 -4.50 -3.07 -1.88
N ARG A 35 -3.23 -2.72 -2.15
CA ARG A 35 -2.63 -2.92 -3.48
C ARG A 35 -2.54 -4.40 -3.84
N LEU A 36 -2.20 -5.25 -2.87
CA LEU A 36 -2.23 -6.71 -3.05
C LEU A 36 -3.66 -7.20 -3.32
N ALA A 37 -4.64 -6.72 -2.57
CA ALA A 37 -6.04 -7.10 -2.77
C ALA A 37 -6.57 -6.69 -4.16
N ILE A 38 -6.21 -5.50 -4.66
CA ILE A 38 -6.55 -5.04 -6.03
C ILE A 38 -5.92 -5.97 -7.07
N ALA A 39 -4.60 -6.17 -6.99
CA ALA A 39 -3.87 -6.97 -7.98
C ALA A 39 -4.38 -8.42 -8.02
N TRP A 40 -4.58 -9.02 -6.85
CA TRP A 40 -5.10 -10.38 -6.72
C TRP A 40 -6.51 -10.52 -7.30
N ASN A 41 -7.37 -9.53 -7.10
CA ASN A 41 -8.71 -9.53 -7.67
C ASN A 41 -8.66 -9.53 -9.21
N PHE A 42 -7.83 -8.69 -9.83
CA PHE A 42 -7.68 -8.70 -11.29
C PHE A 42 -7.11 -10.01 -11.84
N VAL A 43 -6.21 -10.67 -11.10
CA VAL A 43 -5.68 -11.99 -11.48
C VAL A 43 -6.78 -13.06 -11.45
N LEU A 44 -7.63 -13.08 -10.41
CA LEU A 44 -8.69 -14.09 -10.26
C LEU A 44 -9.97 -13.78 -11.03
N HIS A 45 -10.27 -12.50 -11.21
CA HIS A 45 -11.53 -12.00 -11.75
C HIS A 45 -11.27 -10.91 -12.82
N PRO A 46 -10.73 -11.29 -13.99
CA PRO A 46 -10.37 -10.34 -15.04
C PRO A 46 -11.56 -9.54 -15.60
N ASN A 47 -12.79 -10.02 -15.40
CA ASN A 47 -14.03 -9.36 -15.83
C ASN A 47 -14.76 -8.62 -14.69
N ALA A 48 -14.17 -8.51 -13.50
CA ALA A 48 -14.80 -7.78 -12.40
C ALA A 48 -14.97 -6.31 -12.77
N SER A 49 -16.20 -5.81 -12.72
CA SER A 49 -16.53 -4.43 -13.08
C SER A 49 -16.20 -3.43 -11.97
N GLN A 50 -16.12 -3.88 -10.72
CA GLN A 50 -15.89 -3.00 -9.58
C GLN A 50 -15.28 -3.74 -8.38
N ILE A 51 -14.25 -3.13 -7.78
CA ILE A 51 -13.62 -3.59 -6.54
C ILE A 51 -13.86 -2.51 -5.49
N GLN A 52 -14.45 -2.89 -4.35
CA GLN A 52 -14.62 -1.99 -3.21
C GLN A 52 -13.72 -2.45 -2.07
N ILE A 53 -12.78 -1.60 -1.68
CA ILE A 53 -11.88 -1.86 -0.56
C ILE A 53 -12.23 -0.90 0.56
N THR A 54 -12.65 -1.43 1.69
CA THR A 54 -12.92 -0.68 2.91
C THR A 54 -11.83 -0.98 3.92
N LYS A 55 -11.00 0.02 4.22
CA LYS A 55 -10.02 -0.05 5.31
C LYS A 55 -10.18 1.16 6.20
N ASN A 56 -10.12 0.94 7.51
CA ASN A 56 -10.18 1.98 8.54
C ASN A 56 -8.84 2.72 8.70
N LEU A 57 -8.02 2.79 7.65
CA LEU A 57 -6.71 3.43 7.71
C LEU A 57 -6.66 4.63 6.78
N ARG A 58 -5.87 5.62 7.22
CA ARG A 58 -5.46 6.78 6.46
C ARG A 58 -5.03 6.32 5.07
N VAL A 59 -5.73 6.77 4.02
CA VAL A 59 -5.37 6.48 2.63
C VAL A 59 -3.92 6.89 2.45
N CYS A 60 -3.05 5.93 2.14
CA CYS A 60 -1.66 6.22 1.85
C CYS A 60 -1.53 6.77 0.42
N GLY A 61 -0.50 7.55 0.17
CA GLY A 61 -0.21 8.12 -1.15
C GLY A 61 -0.15 7.11 -2.29
N ASP A 62 0.35 5.93 -1.98
CA ASP A 62 0.48 4.79 -2.89
C ASP A 62 -0.86 4.16 -3.29
N CYS A 63 -1.93 4.40 -2.53
CA CYS A 63 -3.29 3.93 -2.84
C CYS A 63 -4.20 5.05 -3.38
N HIS A 64 -3.81 6.31 -3.26
CA HIS A 64 -4.58 7.45 -3.74
C HIS A 64 -4.35 7.77 -5.23
N LYS A 65 -3.33 7.16 -5.86
CA LYS A 65 -3.00 7.36 -7.28
C LYS A 65 -3.61 6.28 -8.17
#